data_AF-A0A3D3VUM8-F1
#
_entry.id   AF-A0A3D3VUM8-F1
#
_cell.length_a   1.000
_cell.length_b   1.000
_cell.length_c   1.000
_cell.angle_alpha   90.00
_cell.angle_beta   90.00
_cell.angle_gamma   90.00
#
_symmetry.space_group_name_H-M   'P 1'
#
loop_
_entity.id
_entity.type
_entity.pdbx_description
1 polymer ?
#
loop_
_entity_poly.entity_id
_entity_poly.type
_entity_poly.pdbx_seq_one_letter_code
_entity_poly.pdbx_strand_id
1 'polypeptide(L)' 'MIAVIGSFDGFHLGHKRLFRAAEVISRRLSDSWCVVTFFPHP' A
#
# COMPACT_ATOMS: atom_id res chain seq x y z
N MET A 1 0.69 11.54 5.42
CA MET A 1 0.76 10.70 4.23
C MET A 1 1.29 9.32 4.61
N ILE A 2 0.58 8.24 4.27
CA ILE A 2 0.98 6.84 4.55
C ILE A 2 1.45 6.17 3.26
N ALA A 3 2.59 5.47 3.29
CA ALA A 3 3.11 4.75 2.13
C ALA A 3 3.09 3.24 2.36
N VAL A 4 2.58 2.50 1.38
CA VAL A 4 2.67 1.05 1.30
C VAL A 4 3.75 0.70 0.29
N ILE A 5 4.82 0.05 0.75
CA ILE A 5 6.05 -0.15 -0.04
C ILE A 5 6.23 -1.64 -0.33
N GLY A 6 6.48 -1.99 -1.59
CA GLY A 6 6.68 -3.39 -2.02
C GLY A 6 6.62 -3.54 -3.53
N SER A 7 7.05 -4.70 -4.06
CA SER A 7 6.98 -4.96 -5.50
C SER A 7 5.56 -5.16 -6.03
N PHE A 8 4.62 -5.52 -5.16
CA PHE A 8 3.20 -5.73 -5.45
C PHE A 8 2.85 -6.59 -6.68
N ASP A 9 3.73 -7.49 -7.11
CA ASP A 9 3.46 -8.40 -8.22
C ASP A 9 2.33 -9.40 -7.87
N GLY A 10 1.44 -9.65 -8.83
CA GLY A 10 0.30 -10.57 -8.70
C GLY A 10 -0.83 -10.16 -7.74
N PHE A 11 -0.73 -9.03 -7.00
CA PHE A 11 -1.80 -8.48 -6.14
C PHE A 11 -2.58 -9.50 -5.26
N HIS A 12 -1.87 -10.48 -4.69
CA HIS A 12 -2.47 -11.54 -3.88
C HIS A 12 -3.05 -11.02 -2.54
N LEU A 13 -3.69 -11.90 -1.76
CA LEU A 13 -4.37 -11.52 -0.51
C LEU A 13 -3.48 -10.79 0.50
N GLY A 14 -2.17 -11.04 0.49
CA GLY A 14 -1.19 -10.32 1.33
C GLY A 14 -1.11 -8.83 0.98
N HIS A 15 -0.96 -8.50 -0.31
CA HIS A 15 -0.95 -7.12 -0.80
C HIS A 15 -2.26 -6.40 -0.48
N LYS A 16 -3.41 -7.07 -0.69
CA LYS A 16 -4.72 -6.50 -0.37
C LYS A 16 -4.86 -6.14 1.11
N ARG A 17 -4.30 -6.96 2.02
CA ARG A 17 -4.29 -6.65 3.46
C ARG A 17 -3.46 -5.41 3.79
N LEU A 18 -2.32 -5.22 3.13
CA LEU A 18 -1.49 -4.02 3.30
C LEU A 18 -2.21 -2.74 2.82
N PHE A 19 -2.85 -2.79 1.64
CA PHE A 19 -3.64 -1.66 1.13
C PHE A 19 -4.81 -1.32 2.06
N ARG A 20 -5.51 -2.35 2.56
CA ARG A 20 -6.60 -2.16 3.51
C ARG A 20 -6.12 -1.54 4.82
N ALA A 21 -4.95 -1.95 5.31
CA ALA A 21 -4.36 -1.36 6.50
C ALA A 21 -4.05 0.13 6.29
N ALA A 22 -3.41 0.49 5.17
CA ALA A 22 -3.11 1.88 4.86
C ALA A 22 -4.37 2.73 4.71
N GLU A 23 -5.40 2.24 4.04
CA GLU A 23 -6.68 2.91 3.92
C GLU A 23 -7.34 3.16 5.28
N VAL A 24 -7.36 2.14 6.17
CA VAL A 24 -7.94 2.28 7.51
C VAL A 24 -7.17 3.31 8.34
N ILE A 25 -5.84 3.30 8.28
CA ILE A 25 -5.00 4.25 9.01
C ILE A 25 -5.19 5.67 8.43
N SER A 26 -5.22 5.82 7.11
CA SER A 26 -5.34 7.13 6.46
C SER A 26 -6.67 7.80 6.80
N ARG A 27 -7.77 7.03 6.79
CA ARG A 27 -9.09 7.52 7.22
C ARG A 27 -9.11 7.98 8.67
N ARG A 28 -8.44 7.23 9.58
CA ARG A 28 -8.36 7.61 11.01
C ARG A 28 -7.59 8.90 11.24
N LEU A 29 -6.59 9.16 10.40
CA LEU A 29 -5.74 10.34 10.50
C LEU A 29 -6.23 11.51 9.64
N SER A 30 -7.36 11.37 8.94
CA SER A 30 -7.83 12.35 7.92
C SER A 30 -6.73 12.70 6.92
N ASP A 31 -5.96 11.70 6.50
CA ASP A 31 -4.74 11.83 5.72
C ASP A 31 -4.79 10.92 4.47
N SER A 32 -3.91 11.18 3.52
CA SER A 32 -3.81 10.40 2.28
C SER A 32 -2.89 9.18 2.43
N TRP A 33 -3.06 8.21 1.54
CA TRP A 33 -2.12 7.10 1.40
C TRP A 33 -1.79 6.81 -0.07
N CYS A 34 -0.61 6.25 -0.31
CA CYS A 34 -0.12 5.90 -1.64
C CYS A 34 0.63 4.56 -1.63
N VAL A 35 0.96 4.08 -2.84
CA VAL A 35 1.78 2.90 -3.08
C VAL A 35 3.12 3.34 -3.66
N VAL A 36 4.20 2.77 -3.12
CA VAL A 36 5.55 2.87 -3.68
C VAL A 36 5.94 1.48 -4.18
N THR A 37 6.15 1.36 -5.48
CA THR A 37 6.54 0.11 -6.14
C THR A 37 7.81 0.29 -6.97
N PHE A 38 8.34 -0.80 -7.49
CA PHE A 38 9.64 -0.86 -8.17
C PHE A 38 9.47 -1.26 -9.63
N PHE A 39 10.16 -0.57 -10.53
CA PHE A 39 10.28 -0.92 -11.94
C PHE A 39 11.70 -0.58 -12.46
N PRO A 40 12.41 -1.49 -13.15
CA PRO A 40 12.03 -2.89 -13.43
C PRO A 40 11.88 -3.71 -12.14
N HIS A 41 11.46 -4.98 -12.26
CA HIS A 41 11.47 -5.86 -11.09
C HIS A 41 12.88 -5.83 -10.46
N PRO A 42 13.01 -5.66 -9.13
CA PRO A 42 14.30 -5.63 -8.47
C PRO A 42 15.19 -6.81 -8.82
#